data_AF-A0A8T6RFE8-F1
#
_entry.id   AF-A0A8T6RFE8-F1
#
_cell.length_a   1.000
_cell.length_b   1.000
_cell.length_c   1.000
_cell.angle_alpha   90.00
_cell.angle_beta   90.00
_cell.angle_gamma   90.00
#
_symmetry.space_group_name_H-M   'P 1'
#
loop_
_entity.id
_entity.type
_entity.pdbx_description
1 polymer ?
#
loop_
_entity_poly.entity_id
_entity_poly.type
_entity_poly.pdbx_seq_one_letter_code
_entity_poly.pdbx_strand_id
1 'polypeptide(L)'
;MVRIGVFSDTHLGCTVGNVRPNIYYEIGKIRLSPIEYDFTKSFNEIIDIFCEEKKDLDLIIHAGDLFHYPYKGTNIPLSEAARVIAGRGFKKLNELGIPIVIIDGNHGIFNRRRISTLRQLEVFENVRIFTFWRDLMSCIRNSKSMVFENEEFVVHGFPFADPEFLELLSPNLSEIYNKWINQYELNFLKHTQKINIGLIHGMEIDKSFPRNLNKDAFDVFVAGHDHIFKEKGKLIVPGSTEKWRFDALKIPEDKKNRFFHFVNAEKDKNPVFDPVKISTRNMFVESINVDLNDNHTEILNQIENKLIELKLNEKFDEKTASRIKIFLTGKIGLSTWSKLSPELNLLTQNVLSSKNFNVLQFKIEKNMDYQDERDVSVPGSKKIEYLIENPETEFLEFLKVLEIKDYDTKLLAKLFGEIINDMGEI
;
A
#
# COMPACT_ATOMS: atom_id res chain seq x y z
N MET A 1 20.09 -7.59 -28.58
CA MET A 1 19.05 -6.74 -27.95
C MET A 1 18.14 -7.69 -27.20
N VAL A 2 17.68 -7.34 -26.01
CA VAL A 2 16.78 -8.17 -25.21
C VAL A 2 15.53 -7.35 -24.93
N ARG A 3 14.34 -7.88 -25.25
CA ARG A 3 13.05 -7.26 -24.96
C ARG A 3 12.43 -7.91 -23.73
N ILE A 4 12.15 -7.07 -22.73
CA ILE A 4 11.76 -7.49 -21.38
C ILE A 4 10.34 -6.98 -21.08
N GLY A 5 9.43 -7.86 -20.68
CA GLY A 5 8.16 -7.47 -20.07
C GLY A 5 8.34 -7.16 -18.58
N VAL A 6 8.01 -5.95 -18.12
CA VAL A 6 8.27 -5.47 -16.77
C VAL A 6 6.99 -4.97 -16.09
N PHE A 7 6.69 -5.52 -14.91
CA PHE A 7 5.60 -5.09 -14.03
C PHE A 7 5.96 -5.31 -12.55
N SER A 8 5.21 -4.70 -11.63
CA SER A 8 5.47 -4.79 -10.19
C SER A 8 4.21 -4.50 -9.39
N ASP A 9 4.26 -4.72 -8.07
CA ASP A 9 3.29 -4.19 -7.11
C ASP A 9 1.85 -4.53 -7.51
N THR A 10 1.64 -5.80 -7.88
CA THR A 10 0.35 -6.33 -8.32
C THR A 10 -0.63 -6.48 -7.17
N HIS A 11 -0.15 -6.70 -5.94
CA HIS A 11 -0.99 -6.78 -4.73
C HIS A 11 -2.21 -7.71 -4.87
N LEU A 12 -2.03 -8.89 -5.48
CA LEU A 12 -3.10 -9.88 -5.59
C LEU A 12 -3.66 -10.24 -4.21
N GLY A 13 -4.99 -10.33 -4.10
CA GLY A 13 -5.69 -10.54 -2.84
C GLY A 13 -5.88 -9.27 -2.00
N CYS A 14 -5.65 -8.08 -2.57
CA CYS A 14 -5.92 -6.83 -1.88
C CYS A 14 -7.42 -6.65 -1.62
N THR A 15 -7.76 -6.37 -0.36
CA THR A 15 -9.12 -6.06 0.09
C THR A 15 -9.09 -4.78 0.92
N VAL A 16 -10.19 -4.02 0.87
CA VAL A 16 -10.32 -2.74 1.59
C VAL A 16 -11.74 -2.59 2.14
N GLY A 17 -11.88 -1.83 3.22
CA GLY A 17 -13.18 -1.51 3.82
C GLY A 17 -13.96 -0.42 3.07
N ASN A 18 -15.20 -0.19 3.52
CA ASN A 18 -16.17 0.77 2.98
C ASN A 18 -16.48 0.58 1.49
N VAL A 19 -16.56 -0.68 1.08
CA VAL A 19 -16.96 -1.11 -0.26
C VAL A 19 -18.42 -1.53 -0.20
N ARG A 20 -19.14 -1.30 -1.29
CA ARG A 20 -20.54 -1.71 -1.48
C ARG A 20 -20.70 -3.21 -1.14
N PRO A 21 -21.60 -3.58 -0.21
CA PRO A 21 -21.78 -4.96 0.21
C PRO A 21 -22.46 -5.81 -0.86
N ASN A 22 -22.35 -7.13 -0.72
CA ASN A 22 -23.05 -8.13 -1.56
C ASN A 22 -22.75 -8.08 -3.07
N ILE A 23 -21.64 -7.44 -3.46
CA ILE A 23 -21.12 -7.53 -4.82
C ILE A 23 -19.93 -8.45 -4.84
N TYR A 24 -19.99 -9.42 -5.74
CA TYR A 24 -18.90 -10.35 -5.97
C TYR A 24 -18.76 -10.56 -7.47
N TYR A 25 -17.53 -10.66 -7.93
CA TYR A 25 -17.22 -11.02 -9.30
C TYR A 25 -16.78 -12.47 -9.35
N GLU A 26 -17.21 -13.19 -10.38
CA GLU A 26 -16.84 -14.60 -10.58
C GLU A 26 -15.80 -14.72 -11.68
N ILE A 27 -14.65 -15.34 -11.36
CA ILE A 27 -13.63 -15.74 -12.33
C ILE A 27 -13.50 -17.26 -12.30
N GLY A 28 -14.27 -17.91 -13.17
CA GLY A 28 -14.50 -19.34 -13.13
C GLY A 28 -15.26 -19.74 -11.86
N LYS A 29 -14.60 -20.44 -10.93
CA LYS A 29 -15.18 -20.87 -9.64
C LYS A 29 -14.76 -19.99 -8.45
N ILE A 30 -14.05 -18.89 -8.71
CA ILE A 30 -13.52 -18.01 -7.67
C ILE A 30 -14.43 -16.80 -7.54
N ARG A 31 -14.84 -16.48 -6.30
CA ARG A 31 -15.57 -15.25 -5.97
C ARG A 31 -14.61 -14.23 -5.38
N LEU A 32 -14.62 -13.03 -5.95
CA LEU A 32 -13.74 -11.93 -5.55
C LEU A 32 -14.57 -10.77 -5.06
N SER A 33 -14.05 -10.07 -4.04
CA SER A 33 -14.57 -8.75 -3.72
C SER A 33 -14.30 -7.78 -4.88
N PRO A 34 -15.02 -6.66 -5.00
CA PRO A 34 -14.85 -5.75 -6.13
C PRO A 34 -13.44 -5.20 -6.31
N ILE A 35 -12.77 -4.86 -5.20
CA ILE A 35 -11.41 -4.30 -5.26
C ILE A 35 -10.39 -5.39 -5.58
N GLU A 36 -10.58 -6.59 -5.01
CA GLU A 36 -9.76 -7.75 -5.36
C GLU A 36 -9.90 -8.13 -6.84
N TYR A 37 -11.11 -7.97 -7.40
CA TYR A 37 -11.37 -8.15 -8.83
C TYR A 37 -10.63 -7.12 -9.68
N ASP A 38 -10.60 -5.85 -9.31
CA ASP A 38 -9.88 -4.81 -10.07
C ASP A 38 -8.37 -5.13 -10.20
N PHE A 39 -7.73 -5.55 -9.11
CA PHE A 39 -6.34 -6.01 -9.10
C PHE A 39 -6.14 -7.27 -9.95
N THR A 40 -7.06 -8.23 -9.83
CA THR A 40 -7.02 -9.48 -10.60
C THR A 40 -7.19 -9.23 -12.10
N LYS A 41 -8.10 -8.32 -12.48
CA LYS A 41 -8.35 -7.94 -13.86
C LYS A 41 -7.09 -7.32 -14.46
N SER A 42 -6.49 -6.35 -13.77
CA SER A 42 -5.24 -5.69 -14.20
C SER A 42 -4.10 -6.69 -14.37
N PHE A 43 -3.94 -7.64 -13.44
CA PHE A 43 -2.97 -8.72 -13.58
C PHE A 43 -3.23 -9.58 -14.82
N ASN A 44 -4.47 -10.07 -15.00
CA ASN A 44 -4.80 -10.92 -16.15
C ASN A 44 -4.64 -10.19 -17.48
N GLU A 45 -4.99 -8.90 -17.56
CA GLU A 45 -4.77 -8.05 -18.74
C GLU A 45 -3.29 -8.03 -19.15
N ILE A 46 -2.38 -7.83 -18.19
CA ILE A 46 -0.92 -7.88 -18.46
C ILE A 46 -0.49 -9.25 -18.96
N ILE A 47 -0.95 -10.33 -18.30
CA ILE A 47 -0.60 -11.70 -18.68
C ILE A 47 -1.09 -12.00 -20.10
N ASP A 48 -2.31 -11.61 -20.44
CA ASP A 48 -2.89 -11.84 -21.76
C ASP A 48 -2.10 -11.07 -22.84
N ILE A 49 -1.69 -9.82 -22.57
CA ILE A 49 -0.84 -9.05 -23.49
C ILE A 49 0.54 -9.71 -23.66
N PHE A 50 1.17 -10.21 -22.61
CA PHE A 50 2.44 -10.95 -22.75
C PHE A 50 2.28 -12.24 -23.57
N CYS A 51 1.15 -12.93 -23.47
CA CYS A 51 0.85 -14.09 -24.31
C CYS A 51 0.67 -13.71 -25.78
N GLU A 52 0.08 -12.56 -26.07
CA GLU A 52 -0.10 -12.03 -27.42
C GLU A 52 1.24 -11.61 -28.05
N GLU A 53 2.09 -10.94 -27.29
CA GLU A 53 3.40 -10.41 -27.70
C GLU A 53 4.56 -11.43 -27.57
N LYS A 54 4.25 -12.71 -27.30
CA LYS A 54 5.24 -13.72 -26.92
C LYS A 54 6.43 -13.89 -27.88
N LYS A 55 6.23 -13.61 -29.17
CA LYS A 55 7.25 -13.84 -30.21
C LYS A 55 8.42 -12.86 -30.11
N ASP A 56 8.18 -11.74 -29.46
CA ASP A 56 9.13 -10.64 -29.36
C ASP A 56 9.71 -10.53 -27.94
N LEU A 57 9.29 -11.38 -26.99
CA LEU A 57 9.72 -11.32 -25.59
C LEU A 57 10.80 -12.35 -25.24
N ASP A 58 11.89 -11.87 -24.65
CA ASP A 58 13.02 -12.70 -24.23
C ASP A 58 13.00 -12.99 -22.72
N LEU A 59 12.34 -12.13 -21.94
CA LEU A 59 12.32 -12.18 -20.47
C LEU A 59 11.07 -11.48 -19.92
N ILE A 60 10.53 -12.00 -18.82
CA ILE A 60 9.51 -11.32 -18.01
C ILE A 60 10.06 -11.09 -16.60
N ILE A 61 9.87 -9.88 -16.06
CA ILE A 61 10.29 -9.47 -14.74
C ILE A 61 9.10 -8.99 -13.91
N HIS A 62 8.98 -9.51 -12.69
CA HIS A 62 8.11 -8.96 -11.65
C HIS A 62 8.93 -8.44 -10.46
N ALA A 63 8.90 -7.13 -10.21
CA ALA A 63 9.79 -6.48 -9.25
C ALA A 63 9.29 -6.47 -7.79
N GLY A 64 8.67 -7.55 -7.33
CA GLY A 64 8.16 -7.69 -5.95
C GLY A 64 6.71 -7.27 -5.75
N ASP A 65 6.16 -7.60 -4.57
CA ASP A 65 4.77 -7.33 -4.18
C ASP A 65 3.70 -7.94 -5.13
N LEU A 66 3.92 -9.17 -5.60
CA LEU A 66 2.91 -9.92 -6.35
C LEU A 66 1.62 -10.13 -5.53
N PHE A 67 1.78 -10.43 -4.24
CA PHE A 67 0.69 -10.69 -3.31
C PHE A 67 0.59 -9.58 -2.27
N HIS A 68 -0.63 -9.16 -1.93
CA HIS A 68 -0.84 -8.12 -0.93
C HIS A 68 -0.63 -8.61 0.51
N TYR A 69 -0.90 -9.89 0.79
CA TYR A 69 -0.76 -10.46 2.13
C TYR A 69 0.18 -11.66 2.12
N PRO A 70 0.88 -11.95 3.23
CA PRO A 70 1.02 -11.15 4.47
C PRO A 70 2.00 -9.96 4.33
N TYR A 71 2.09 -9.06 5.32
CA TYR A 71 3.13 -8.02 5.41
C TYR A 71 3.43 -7.65 6.89
N LYS A 72 4.46 -6.82 7.17
CA LYS A 72 4.95 -6.49 8.55
C LYS A 72 3.84 -6.12 9.56
N GLY A 73 2.77 -5.47 9.10
CA GLY A 73 1.64 -5.02 9.93
C GLY A 73 0.47 -5.99 10.05
N THR A 74 0.49 -7.14 9.37
CA THR A 74 -0.64 -8.07 9.37
C THR A 74 -0.22 -9.53 9.15
N ASN A 75 -0.82 -10.43 9.94
CA ASN A 75 -0.65 -11.87 9.79
C ASN A 75 -1.77 -12.53 8.97
N ILE A 76 -2.58 -11.73 8.26
CA ILE A 76 -3.59 -12.26 7.33
C ILE A 76 -2.88 -13.18 6.33
N PRO A 77 -3.30 -14.45 6.20
CA PRO A 77 -2.69 -15.34 5.24
C PRO A 77 -3.04 -14.90 3.81
N LEU A 78 -2.18 -15.26 2.87
CA LEU A 78 -2.49 -15.14 1.45
C LEU A 78 -3.82 -15.86 1.15
N SER A 79 -4.76 -15.18 0.49
CA SER A 79 -6.05 -15.76 0.09
C SER A 79 -5.87 -16.85 -0.97
N GLU A 80 -6.68 -17.92 -0.90
CA GLU A 80 -6.70 -18.97 -1.93
C GLU A 80 -7.05 -18.43 -3.32
N ALA A 81 -7.95 -17.44 -3.39
CA ALA A 81 -8.29 -16.77 -4.63
C ALA A 81 -7.05 -16.21 -5.34
N ALA A 82 -6.27 -15.38 -4.66
CA ALA A 82 -5.01 -14.85 -5.17
C ALA A 82 -4.01 -15.95 -5.56
N ARG A 83 -3.88 -17.03 -4.77
CA ARG A 83 -3.01 -18.17 -5.13
C ARG A 83 -3.42 -18.80 -6.46
N VAL A 84 -4.71 -19.09 -6.64
CA VAL A 84 -5.22 -19.74 -7.85
C VAL A 84 -5.11 -18.80 -9.06
N ILE A 85 -5.36 -17.50 -8.88
CA ILE A 85 -5.22 -16.50 -9.93
C ILE A 85 -3.77 -16.40 -10.39
N ALA A 86 -2.82 -16.24 -9.46
CA ALA A 86 -1.40 -16.22 -9.78
C ALA A 86 -0.99 -17.54 -10.45
N GLY A 87 -1.37 -18.69 -9.89
CA GLY A 87 -1.05 -19.99 -10.49
C GLY A 87 -1.57 -20.15 -11.92
N ARG A 88 -2.77 -19.64 -12.23
CA ARG A 88 -3.31 -19.64 -13.61
C ARG A 88 -2.53 -18.71 -14.52
N GLY A 89 -2.19 -17.50 -14.07
CA GLY A 89 -1.42 -16.54 -14.86
C GLY A 89 -0.02 -17.06 -15.17
N PHE A 90 0.70 -17.54 -14.15
CA PHE A 90 2.03 -18.13 -14.32
C PHE A 90 2.02 -19.44 -15.10
N LYS A 91 0.94 -20.24 -15.03
CA LYS A 91 0.77 -21.39 -15.93
C LYS A 91 0.72 -20.96 -17.40
N LYS A 92 -0.07 -19.93 -17.73
CA LYS A 92 -0.12 -19.37 -19.11
C LYS A 92 1.27 -18.92 -19.55
N LEU A 93 1.98 -18.17 -18.70
CA LEU A 93 3.34 -17.71 -19.02
C LEU A 93 4.34 -18.87 -19.14
N ASN A 94 4.20 -19.92 -18.32
CA ASN A 94 5.04 -21.11 -18.40
C ASN A 94 4.89 -21.85 -19.73
N GLU A 95 3.67 -21.90 -20.28
CA GLU A 95 3.39 -22.46 -21.59
C GLU A 95 4.03 -21.66 -22.75
N LEU A 96 4.48 -20.41 -22.52
CA LEU A 96 5.22 -19.63 -23.50
C LEU A 96 6.71 -20.02 -23.59
N GLY A 97 7.26 -20.66 -22.56
CA GLY A 97 8.68 -21.00 -22.47
C GLY A 97 9.63 -19.82 -22.24
N ILE A 98 9.11 -18.59 -22.09
CA ILE A 98 9.90 -17.37 -21.84
C ILE A 98 10.36 -17.37 -20.37
N PRO A 99 11.65 -17.14 -20.05
CA PRO A 99 12.09 -17.01 -18.66
C PRO A 99 11.34 -15.93 -17.88
N ILE A 100 11.00 -16.21 -16.63
CA ILE A 100 10.34 -15.26 -15.73
C ILE A 100 11.18 -15.12 -14.47
N VAL A 101 11.56 -13.90 -14.11
CA VAL A 101 12.26 -13.61 -12.85
C VAL A 101 11.38 -12.78 -11.94
N ILE A 102 11.19 -13.24 -10.72
CA ILE A 102 10.41 -12.56 -9.69
C ILE A 102 11.19 -12.50 -8.38
N ILE A 103 11.08 -11.38 -7.67
CA ILE A 103 11.71 -11.18 -6.36
C ILE A 103 10.66 -10.99 -5.27
N ASP A 104 11.02 -11.27 -4.02
CA ASP A 104 10.21 -10.85 -2.87
C ASP A 104 10.13 -9.32 -2.76
N GLY A 105 8.94 -8.81 -2.44
CA GLY A 105 8.75 -7.44 -1.97
C GLY A 105 8.54 -7.36 -0.46
N ASN A 106 8.09 -6.22 0.07
CA ASN A 106 7.76 -6.08 1.49
C ASN A 106 6.40 -6.73 1.87
N HIS A 107 5.61 -7.10 0.86
CA HIS A 107 4.42 -7.94 0.97
C HIS A 107 4.68 -9.37 0.47
N GLY A 108 3.82 -10.31 0.86
CA GLY A 108 3.91 -11.72 0.48
C GLY A 108 4.92 -12.55 1.30
N ILE A 109 5.46 -12.03 2.40
CA ILE A 109 6.45 -12.72 3.24
C ILE A 109 5.89 -13.07 4.63
N PHE A 110 5.87 -14.35 4.99
CA PHE A 110 5.57 -14.80 6.34
C PHE A 110 6.83 -14.71 7.23
N ASN A 111 7.10 -13.53 7.81
CA ASN A 111 8.30 -13.30 8.63
C ASN A 111 8.44 -14.29 9.80
N ARG A 112 7.35 -14.60 10.52
CA ARG A 112 7.39 -15.58 11.62
C ARG A 112 7.70 -17.00 11.18
N ARG A 113 7.35 -17.36 9.94
CA ARG A 113 7.60 -18.70 9.38
C ARG A 113 8.86 -18.76 8.53
N ARG A 114 9.50 -17.62 8.26
CA ARG A 114 10.65 -17.48 7.38
C ARG A 114 10.42 -18.05 5.98
N ILE A 115 9.21 -17.81 5.43
CA ILE A 115 8.77 -18.36 4.14
C ILE A 115 8.17 -17.24 3.28
N SER A 116 8.56 -17.22 2.00
CA SER A 116 7.90 -16.42 0.97
C SER A 116 6.71 -17.15 0.37
N THR A 117 5.63 -16.43 0.10
CA THR A 117 4.48 -16.93 -0.66
C THR A 117 4.79 -17.22 -2.12
N LEU A 118 5.83 -16.60 -2.69
CA LEU A 118 6.23 -16.84 -4.08
C LEU A 118 6.68 -18.27 -4.33
N ARG A 119 7.16 -18.98 -3.30
CA ARG A 119 7.65 -20.37 -3.42
C ARG A 119 6.65 -21.34 -4.02
N GLN A 120 5.35 -21.06 -3.93
CA GLN A 120 4.32 -21.87 -4.58
C GLN A 120 4.43 -21.87 -6.13
N LEU A 121 5.11 -20.87 -6.70
CA LEU A 121 5.35 -20.74 -8.14
C LEU A 121 6.59 -21.53 -8.60
N GLU A 122 7.35 -22.16 -7.69
CA GLU A 122 8.51 -23.02 -8.03
C GLU A 122 8.12 -24.27 -8.83
N VAL A 123 6.82 -24.57 -8.91
CA VAL A 123 6.28 -25.65 -9.73
C VAL A 123 6.40 -25.39 -11.24
N PHE A 124 6.67 -24.13 -11.64
CA PHE A 124 6.83 -23.73 -13.03
C PHE A 124 8.31 -23.68 -13.41
N GLU A 125 8.70 -24.41 -14.46
CA GLU A 125 10.10 -24.65 -14.81
C GLU A 125 10.84 -23.40 -15.30
N ASN A 126 10.13 -22.50 -15.98
CA ASN A 126 10.69 -21.24 -16.50
C ASN A 126 10.65 -20.08 -15.49
N VAL A 127 10.12 -20.31 -14.27
CA VAL A 127 10.06 -19.29 -13.22
C VAL A 127 11.31 -19.38 -12.35
N ARG A 128 11.92 -18.22 -12.09
CA ARG A 128 13.07 -18.02 -11.21
C ARG A 128 12.68 -17.04 -10.13
N ILE A 129 12.86 -17.45 -8.88
CA ILE A 129 12.39 -16.71 -7.71
C ILE A 129 13.58 -16.37 -6.84
N PHE A 130 13.73 -15.10 -6.48
CA PHE A 130 14.67 -14.64 -5.47
C PHE A 130 13.92 -14.21 -4.22
N THR A 131 14.06 -14.99 -3.15
CA THR A 131 13.37 -14.74 -1.88
C THR A 131 14.30 -14.22 -0.81
N PHE A 132 13.77 -13.44 0.13
CA PHE A 132 14.54 -12.89 1.25
C PHE A 132 15.11 -14.02 2.14
N TRP A 133 14.23 -14.92 2.60
CA TRP A 133 14.60 -15.88 3.65
C TRP A 133 15.50 -17.03 3.19
N ARG A 134 15.33 -17.50 1.94
CA ARG A 134 16.14 -18.60 1.40
C ARG A 134 17.32 -18.06 0.62
N ASP A 135 17.05 -17.25 -0.40
CA ASP A 135 18.03 -16.96 -1.43
C ASP A 135 18.97 -15.83 -1.00
N LEU A 136 18.43 -14.69 -0.56
CA LEU A 136 19.24 -13.57 -0.09
C LEU A 136 20.06 -13.95 1.14
N MET A 137 19.44 -14.53 2.18
CA MET A 137 20.15 -14.95 3.39
C MET A 137 21.23 -16.01 3.10
N SER A 138 20.99 -16.92 2.17
CA SER A 138 22.02 -17.88 1.75
C SER A 138 23.16 -17.19 1.00
N CYS A 139 22.86 -16.25 0.10
CA CYS A 139 23.85 -15.48 -0.64
C CYS A 139 24.75 -14.66 0.29
N ILE A 140 24.15 -13.98 1.28
CA ILE A 140 24.91 -13.23 2.30
C ILE A 140 25.84 -14.15 3.08
N ARG A 141 25.33 -15.27 3.63
CA ARG A 141 26.14 -16.19 4.45
C ARG A 141 27.29 -16.83 3.68
N ASN A 142 27.07 -17.12 2.40
CA ASN A 142 28.04 -17.81 1.57
C ASN A 142 28.86 -16.86 0.68
N SER A 143 28.69 -15.53 0.82
CA SER A 143 29.31 -14.53 -0.06
C SER A 143 29.10 -14.83 -1.56
N LYS A 144 27.90 -15.28 -1.92
CA LYS A 144 27.52 -15.61 -3.30
C LYS A 144 26.63 -14.52 -3.91
N SER A 145 26.64 -14.45 -5.23
CA SER A 145 25.73 -13.59 -6.00
C SER A 145 24.39 -14.27 -6.23
N MET A 146 23.32 -13.50 -6.13
CA MET A 146 21.97 -13.89 -6.51
C MET A 146 21.73 -13.47 -7.96
N VAL A 147 21.90 -14.43 -8.88
CA VAL A 147 21.84 -14.19 -10.32
C VAL A 147 21.03 -15.27 -11.03
N PHE A 148 20.40 -14.87 -12.12
CA PHE A 148 19.88 -15.75 -13.17
C PHE A 148 20.53 -15.34 -14.48
N GLU A 149 21.12 -16.28 -15.22
CA GLU A 149 21.81 -15.97 -16.47
C GLU A 149 21.45 -16.95 -17.58
N ASN A 150 21.50 -16.45 -18.81
CA ASN A 150 21.54 -17.24 -20.03
C ASN A 150 22.67 -16.71 -20.94
N GLU A 151 22.65 -17.01 -22.24
CA GLU A 151 23.68 -16.58 -23.19
C GLU A 151 23.66 -15.07 -23.47
N GLU A 152 22.53 -14.40 -23.33
CA GLU A 152 22.32 -13.01 -23.75
C GLU A 152 22.31 -11.99 -22.60
N PHE A 153 21.81 -12.40 -21.42
CA PHE A 153 21.63 -11.51 -20.28
C PHE A 153 21.93 -12.16 -18.93
N VAL A 154 22.10 -11.30 -17.93
CA VAL A 154 22.21 -11.65 -16.51
C VAL A 154 21.26 -10.78 -15.71
N VAL A 155 20.39 -11.39 -14.91
CA VAL A 155 19.50 -10.71 -13.96
C VAL A 155 20.08 -10.83 -12.56
N HIS A 156 20.33 -9.68 -11.93
CA HIS A 156 20.86 -9.53 -10.58
C HIS A 156 19.74 -9.21 -9.62
N GLY A 157 19.43 -10.14 -8.71
CA GLY A 157 18.29 -10.01 -7.79
C GLY A 157 18.65 -9.31 -6.49
N PHE A 158 17.78 -8.40 -6.05
CA PHE A 158 17.81 -7.72 -4.75
C PHE A 158 16.39 -7.65 -4.16
N PRO A 159 15.87 -8.74 -3.58
CA PRO A 159 14.59 -8.77 -2.89
C PRO A 159 14.56 -7.78 -1.73
N PHE A 160 13.34 -7.41 -1.29
CA PHE A 160 13.16 -6.44 -0.23
C PHE A 160 13.93 -6.79 1.05
N ALA A 161 14.73 -5.83 1.52
CA ALA A 161 15.48 -5.93 2.76
C ALA A 161 15.28 -4.65 3.58
N ASP A 162 14.38 -4.69 4.56
CA ASP A 162 14.17 -3.59 5.52
C ASP A 162 15.36 -3.52 6.49
N PRO A 163 16.15 -2.42 6.53
CA PRO A 163 17.28 -2.28 7.43
C PRO A 163 16.90 -2.45 8.91
N GLU A 164 15.73 -1.97 9.33
CA GLU A 164 15.25 -2.15 10.70
C GLU A 164 14.97 -3.62 10.96
N PHE A 165 14.36 -4.31 9.99
CA PHE A 165 14.08 -5.73 10.11
C PHE A 165 15.37 -6.56 10.16
N LEU A 166 16.38 -6.23 9.37
CA LEU A 166 17.68 -6.89 9.42
C LEU A 166 18.31 -6.80 10.82
N GLU A 167 18.31 -5.61 11.42
CA GLU A 167 18.84 -5.43 12.79
C GLU A 167 18.02 -6.16 13.86
N LEU A 168 16.70 -6.30 13.67
CA LEU A 168 15.87 -7.14 14.54
C LEU A 168 16.21 -8.63 14.44
N LEU A 169 16.72 -9.10 13.29
CA LEU A 169 17.08 -10.51 13.09
C LEU A 169 18.43 -10.86 13.72
N SER A 170 19.42 -9.98 13.59
CA SER A 170 20.74 -10.16 14.17
C SER A 170 21.48 -8.82 14.23
N PRO A 171 22.19 -8.52 15.33
CA PRO A 171 23.00 -7.31 15.42
C PRO A 171 24.02 -7.24 14.27
N ASN A 172 24.13 -6.07 13.63
CA ASN A 172 25.02 -5.78 12.49
C ASN A 172 24.65 -6.48 11.18
N LEU A 173 23.48 -7.14 11.08
CA LEU A 173 23.09 -7.78 9.82
C LEU A 173 22.89 -6.76 8.69
N SER A 174 22.49 -5.52 9.00
CA SER A 174 22.43 -4.45 8.01
C SER A 174 23.83 -4.09 7.49
N GLU A 175 24.84 -4.06 8.37
CA GLU A 175 26.24 -3.82 7.96
C GLU A 175 26.76 -4.98 7.09
N ILE A 176 26.49 -6.22 7.48
CA ILE A 176 26.86 -7.42 6.71
C ILE A 176 26.19 -7.38 5.32
N TYR A 177 24.92 -7.01 5.25
CA TYR A 177 24.19 -6.85 4.00
C TYR A 177 24.83 -5.78 3.10
N ASN A 178 25.16 -4.61 3.65
CA ASN A 178 25.84 -3.55 2.90
C ASN A 178 27.23 -3.99 2.40
N LYS A 179 28.00 -4.73 3.22
CA LYS A 179 29.27 -5.33 2.79
C LYS A 179 29.07 -6.32 1.66
N TRP A 180 28.04 -7.15 1.73
CA TRP A 180 27.69 -8.10 0.66
C TRP A 180 27.34 -7.37 -0.65
N ILE A 181 26.56 -6.28 -0.60
CA ILE A 181 26.28 -5.43 -1.78
C ILE A 181 27.59 -4.89 -2.40
N ASN A 182 28.52 -4.37 -1.58
CA ASN A 182 29.81 -3.88 -2.09
C ASN A 182 30.66 -4.99 -2.74
N GLN A 183 30.68 -6.18 -2.14
CA GLN A 183 31.41 -7.33 -2.70
C GLN A 183 30.76 -7.83 -4.00
N TYR A 184 29.44 -7.74 -4.10
CA TYR A 184 28.67 -8.11 -5.29
C TYR A 184 29.15 -7.32 -6.52
N GLU A 185 29.33 -6.01 -6.37
CA GLU A 185 29.79 -5.12 -7.45
C GLU A 185 31.21 -5.44 -7.94
N LEU A 186 32.14 -5.63 -7.00
CA LEU A 186 33.56 -5.86 -7.32
C LEU A 186 33.81 -7.15 -8.08
N ASN A 187 32.98 -8.18 -7.84
CA ASN A 187 33.22 -9.52 -8.34
C ASN A 187 32.51 -9.84 -9.67
N PHE A 188 31.39 -9.18 -10.00
CA PHE A 188 30.52 -9.63 -11.11
C PHE A 188 30.26 -8.62 -12.23
N LEU A 189 30.55 -7.33 -12.04
CA LEU A 189 30.48 -6.34 -13.14
C LEU A 189 31.55 -6.55 -14.23
N LYS A 190 32.30 -7.67 -14.15
CA LYS A 190 33.26 -8.15 -15.16
C LYS A 190 32.63 -9.06 -16.23
N HIS A 191 31.31 -9.23 -16.26
CA HIS A 191 30.63 -9.91 -17.38
C HIS A 191 30.53 -8.96 -18.58
N THR A 192 31.60 -8.90 -19.36
CA THR A 192 31.82 -7.86 -20.37
C THR A 192 31.00 -7.99 -21.65
N GLN A 193 30.21 -9.05 -21.84
CA GLN A 193 29.51 -9.31 -23.10
C GLN A 193 27.98 -9.47 -22.99
N LYS A 194 27.44 -9.74 -21.80
CA LYS A 194 25.99 -9.94 -21.58
C LYS A 194 25.32 -8.64 -21.13
N ILE A 195 24.03 -8.51 -21.40
CA ILE A 195 23.22 -7.40 -20.88
C ILE A 195 22.98 -7.62 -19.38
N ASN A 196 23.36 -6.64 -18.56
CA ASN A 196 23.25 -6.69 -17.11
C ASN A 196 21.95 -6.01 -16.67
N ILE A 197 21.08 -6.76 -16.01
CA ILE A 197 19.78 -6.31 -15.56
C ILE A 197 19.77 -6.31 -14.03
N GLY A 198 19.67 -5.13 -13.42
CA GLY A 198 19.44 -5.03 -11.97
C GLY A 198 17.96 -5.14 -11.66
N LEU A 199 17.59 -5.97 -10.68
CA LEU A 199 16.20 -6.17 -10.27
C LEU A 199 16.08 -6.04 -8.75
N ILE A 200 15.42 -4.97 -8.28
CA ILE A 200 15.32 -4.64 -6.86
C ILE A 200 13.90 -4.34 -6.40
N HIS A 201 13.62 -4.56 -5.12
CA HIS A 201 12.41 -4.05 -4.47
C HIS A 201 12.82 -3.20 -3.27
N GLY A 202 12.62 -1.88 -3.37
CA GLY A 202 12.97 -0.95 -2.30
C GLY A 202 12.99 0.51 -2.74
N MET A 203 12.99 1.41 -1.76
CA MET A 203 12.99 2.86 -1.97
C MET A 203 14.09 3.57 -1.15
N GLU A 204 14.50 4.75 -1.60
CA GLU A 204 15.47 5.56 -0.88
C GLU A 204 14.87 6.17 0.41
N ILE A 205 13.56 6.49 0.40
CA ILE A 205 12.87 7.17 1.50
C ILE A 205 12.81 6.32 2.78
N ASP A 206 12.64 5.01 2.65
CA ASP A 206 12.61 4.06 3.77
C ASP A 206 13.93 3.30 3.93
N LYS A 207 14.95 3.68 3.16
CA LYS A 207 16.31 3.10 3.17
C LYS A 207 16.37 1.61 2.80
N SER A 208 15.29 1.03 2.26
CA SER A 208 15.30 -0.34 1.75
C SER A 208 16.02 -0.47 0.41
N PHE A 209 16.21 0.64 -0.32
CA PHE A 209 17.13 0.69 -1.45
C PHE A 209 18.59 0.83 -0.96
N PRO A 210 19.50 -0.11 -1.27
CA PRO A 210 20.89 -0.06 -0.85
C PRO A 210 21.59 1.15 -1.46
N ARG A 211 22.05 2.07 -0.62
CA ARG A 211 22.66 3.35 -1.06
C ARG A 211 23.97 3.18 -1.80
N ASN A 212 24.69 2.11 -1.51
CA ASN A 212 25.96 1.76 -2.10
C ASN A 212 25.82 1.00 -3.42
N LEU A 213 24.60 0.68 -3.86
CA LEU A 213 24.38 -0.01 -5.13
C LEU A 213 24.62 0.95 -6.30
N ASN A 214 25.64 0.66 -7.10
CA ASN A 214 26.03 1.35 -8.32
C ASN A 214 25.05 1.02 -9.46
N LYS A 215 24.04 1.87 -9.61
CA LYS A 215 23.00 1.74 -10.64
C LYS A 215 23.56 1.82 -12.07
N ASP A 216 24.67 2.53 -12.27
CA ASP A 216 25.25 2.76 -13.60
C ASP A 216 25.93 1.51 -14.18
N ALA A 217 26.22 0.55 -13.29
CA ALA A 217 26.84 -0.72 -13.64
C ALA A 217 25.89 -1.69 -14.37
N PHE A 218 24.59 -1.40 -14.37
CA PHE A 218 23.59 -2.17 -15.09
C PHE A 218 23.29 -1.51 -16.44
N ASP A 219 22.88 -2.30 -17.43
CA ASP A 219 22.39 -1.82 -18.71
C ASP A 219 20.91 -1.39 -18.60
N VAL A 220 20.17 -2.05 -17.72
CA VAL A 220 18.82 -1.67 -17.28
C VAL A 220 18.63 -2.00 -15.82
N PHE A 221 17.89 -1.17 -15.10
CA PHE A 221 17.65 -1.32 -13.67
C PHE A 221 16.15 -1.22 -13.37
N VAL A 222 15.54 -2.32 -12.94
CA VAL A 222 14.11 -2.43 -12.63
C VAL A 222 13.92 -2.41 -11.12
N ALA A 223 13.06 -1.52 -10.63
CA ALA A 223 12.74 -1.40 -9.22
C ALA A 223 11.22 -1.49 -8.96
N GLY A 224 10.81 -2.13 -7.85
CA GLY A 224 9.45 -2.08 -7.31
C GLY A 224 9.35 -1.26 -6.02
N HIS A 225 8.25 -1.40 -5.28
CA HIS A 225 7.93 -0.76 -3.97
C HIS A 225 7.33 0.64 -4.06
N ASP A 226 7.69 1.42 -5.07
CA ASP A 226 6.99 2.66 -5.37
C ASP A 226 5.85 2.39 -6.33
N HIS A 227 4.63 2.70 -5.91
CA HIS A 227 3.42 2.47 -6.69
C HIS A 227 3.21 3.49 -7.82
N ILE A 228 4.07 4.51 -7.90
CA ILE A 228 4.05 5.54 -8.93
C ILE A 228 5.10 5.20 -9.98
N PHE A 229 4.69 5.25 -11.25
CA PHE A 229 5.61 5.10 -12.37
C PHE A 229 6.74 6.15 -12.33
N LYS A 230 7.98 5.68 -12.49
CA LYS A 230 9.17 6.53 -12.61
C LYS A 230 10.14 5.96 -13.63
N GLU A 231 10.74 6.86 -14.40
CA GLU A 231 11.83 6.57 -15.32
C GLU A 231 12.95 7.58 -15.10
N LYS A 232 14.20 7.11 -15.05
CA LYS A 232 15.38 7.99 -15.01
C LYS A 232 16.61 7.27 -15.55
N GLY A 233 17.07 7.66 -16.74
CA GLY A 233 18.26 7.04 -17.35
C GLY A 233 18.01 5.56 -17.61
N LYS A 234 18.74 4.68 -16.91
CA LYS A 234 18.58 3.23 -17.01
C LYS A 234 17.57 2.63 -16.00
N LEU A 235 17.07 3.44 -15.06
CA LEU A 235 16.13 3.03 -14.03
C LEU A 235 14.68 3.11 -14.52
N ILE A 236 13.92 2.05 -14.28
CA ILE A 236 12.47 2.02 -14.40
C ILE A 236 11.82 1.47 -13.12
N VAL A 237 10.78 2.18 -12.68
CA VAL A 237 9.82 1.72 -11.68
C VAL A 237 8.45 1.67 -12.36
N PRO A 238 7.88 0.49 -12.65
CA PRO A 238 6.63 0.41 -13.40
C PRO A 238 5.44 0.96 -12.59
N GLY A 239 5.53 0.99 -11.27
CA GLY A 239 4.41 1.30 -10.38
C GLY A 239 3.51 0.09 -10.14
N SER A 240 2.39 0.32 -9.46
CA SER A 240 1.39 -0.73 -9.24
C SER A 240 0.51 -0.95 -10.48
N THR A 241 -0.04 -2.15 -10.63
CA THR A 241 -0.91 -2.47 -11.78
C THR A 241 -2.33 -1.89 -11.64
N GLU A 242 -2.75 -1.56 -10.42
CA GLU A 242 -4.03 -0.92 -10.11
C GLU A 242 -3.86 0.17 -9.02
N LYS A 243 -4.81 1.09 -8.89
CA LYS A 243 -4.85 2.14 -7.87
C LYS A 243 -5.10 1.54 -6.48
N TRP A 244 -4.01 1.31 -5.76
CA TRP A 244 -4.03 0.70 -4.43
C TRP A 244 -4.81 1.51 -3.38
N ARG A 245 -4.42 2.78 -3.18
CA ARG A 245 -5.00 3.66 -2.16
C ARG A 245 -5.38 5.01 -2.78
N PHE A 246 -6.25 5.74 -2.09
CA PHE A 246 -6.62 7.11 -2.48
C PHE A 246 -5.42 8.08 -2.51
N ASP A 247 -4.37 7.81 -1.73
CA ASP A 247 -3.13 8.59 -1.79
C ASP A 247 -2.42 8.49 -3.14
N ALA A 248 -2.73 7.46 -3.94
CA ALA A 248 -2.22 7.32 -5.30
C ALA A 248 -2.80 8.35 -6.28
N LEU A 249 -3.68 9.25 -5.81
CA LEU A 249 -4.18 10.42 -6.54
C LEU A 249 -3.59 11.75 -6.04
N LYS A 250 -2.79 11.74 -4.95
CA LYS A 250 -2.03 12.91 -4.47
C LYS A 250 -0.79 13.19 -5.34
N ILE A 251 -0.85 12.82 -6.61
CA ILE A 251 0.23 12.89 -7.59
C ILE A 251 -0.27 13.64 -8.83
N PRO A 252 0.65 14.23 -9.62
CA PRO A 252 0.31 14.87 -10.89
C PRO A 252 -0.56 13.99 -11.79
N GLU A 253 -1.48 14.60 -12.55
CA GLU A 253 -2.49 13.90 -13.37
C GLU A 253 -1.86 12.92 -14.38
N ASP A 254 -0.75 13.31 -14.99
CA ASP A 254 0.06 12.50 -15.91
C ASP A 254 0.57 11.20 -15.27
N LYS A 255 0.68 11.16 -13.94
CA LYS A 255 1.15 10.01 -13.16
C LYS A 255 0.03 9.17 -12.52
N LYS A 256 -1.23 9.55 -12.70
CA LYS A 256 -2.39 8.82 -12.15
C LYS A 256 -2.73 7.55 -12.92
N ASN A 257 -2.25 7.43 -14.16
CA ASN A 257 -2.38 6.22 -14.96
C ASN A 257 -1.54 5.08 -14.38
N ARG A 258 -1.88 3.84 -14.72
CA ARG A 258 -1.11 2.64 -14.38
C ARG A 258 -0.59 1.99 -15.64
N PHE A 259 0.61 1.44 -15.55
CA PHE A 259 1.34 0.92 -16.68
C PHE A 259 2.07 -0.36 -16.30
N PHE A 260 2.24 -1.24 -17.27
CA PHE A 260 3.39 -2.13 -17.33
C PHE A 260 4.24 -1.71 -18.53
N HIS A 261 5.42 -2.28 -18.70
CA HIS A 261 6.35 -1.81 -19.70
C HIS A 261 6.95 -2.94 -20.52
N PHE A 262 7.16 -2.68 -21.80
CA PHE A 262 8.18 -3.38 -22.56
C PHE A 262 9.48 -2.58 -22.49
N VAL A 263 10.60 -3.26 -22.27
CA VAL A 263 11.91 -2.62 -22.17
C VAL A 263 12.84 -3.27 -23.16
N ASN A 264 13.33 -2.49 -24.12
CA ASN A 264 14.35 -2.95 -25.05
C ASN A 264 15.70 -2.55 -24.49
N ALA A 265 16.48 -3.54 -24.04
CA ALA A 265 17.80 -3.36 -23.50
C ALA A 265 18.87 -3.78 -24.50
N GLU A 266 19.95 -3.02 -24.55
CA GLU A 266 21.16 -3.32 -25.31
C GLU A 266 22.38 -3.03 -24.44
N LYS A 267 23.45 -3.80 -24.65
CA LYS A 267 24.70 -3.63 -23.91
C LYS A 267 25.25 -2.21 -24.09
N ASP A 268 25.58 -1.57 -22.98
CA ASP A 268 26.21 -0.24 -22.89
C ASP A 268 25.42 0.88 -23.56
N LYS A 269 24.11 0.69 -23.78
CA LYS A 269 23.19 1.70 -24.30
C LYS A 269 22.11 2.04 -23.28
N ASN A 270 21.49 3.20 -23.45
CA ASN A 270 20.29 3.51 -22.69
C ASN A 270 19.14 2.62 -23.18
N PRO A 271 18.38 1.97 -22.26
CA PRO A 271 17.23 1.17 -22.63
C PRO A 271 16.11 2.06 -23.17
N VAL A 272 15.26 1.48 -24.00
CA VAL A 272 14.02 2.13 -24.46
C VAL A 272 12.86 1.55 -23.68
N PHE A 273 12.14 2.41 -22.96
CA PHE A 273 10.95 2.04 -22.20
C PHE A 273 9.69 2.35 -22.99
N ASP A 274 8.86 1.33 -23.19
CA ASP A 274 7.61 1.41 -23.94
C ASP A 274 6.44 1.14 -22.97
N PRO A 275 5.79 2.19 -22.42
CA PRO A 275 4.73 2.05 -21.43
C PRO A 275 3.42 1.59 -22.07
N VAL A 276 2.83 0.53 -21.53
CA VAL A 276 1.52 0.03 -21.92
C VAL A 276 0.52 0.36 -20.81
N LYS A 277 -0.46 1.20 -21.14
CA LYS A 277 -1.47 1.67 -20.18
C LYS A 277 -2.44 0.56 -19.82
N ILE A 278 -2.70 0.40 -18.52
CA ILE A 278 -3.67 -0.55 -17.97
C ILE A 278 -4.98 0.17 -17.65
N SER A 279 -6.11 -0.47 -17.99
CA SER A 279 -7.43 0.06 -17.67
C SER A 279 -7.75 -0.10 -16.18
N THR A 280 -7.71 1.00 -15.42
CA THR A 280 -8.05 1.03 -13.99
C THR A 280 -9.39 1.68 -13.69
N ARG A 281 -10.00 1.31 -12.56
CA ARG A 281 -11.26 1.91 -12.11
C ARG A 281 -11.08 3.41 -11.80
N ASN A 282 -12.13 4.19 -12.05
CA ASN A 282 -12.15 5.60 -11.68
C ASN A 282 -12.12 5.77 -10.16
N MET A 283 -11.32 6.74 -9.73
CA MET A 283 -11.13 7.07 -8.32
C MET A 283 -11.09 8.60 -8.16
N PHE A 284 -11.79 9.10 -7.14
CA PHE A 284 -11.90 10.51 -6.82
C PHE A 284 -11.45 10.78 -5.39
N VAL A 285 -10.76 11.91 -5.19
CA VAL A 285 -10.40 12.44 -3.88
C VAL A 285 -10.79 13.90 -3.87
N GLU A 286 -11.80 14.21 -3.07
CA GLU A 286 -12.36 15.55 -2.96
C GLU A 286 -12.11 16.10 -1.56
N SER A 287 -12.04 17.42 -1.45
CA SER A 287 -11.98 18.11 -0.16
C SER A 287 -13.14 19.09 -0.06
N ILE A 288 -13.78 19.10 1.09
CA ILE A 288 -14.87 20.02 1.44
C ILE A 288 -14.38 20.83 2.63
N ASN A 289 -14.28 22.15 2.43
CA ASN A 289 -13.93 23.07 3.51
C ASN A 289 -15.18 23.34 4.34
N VAL A 290 -15.09 23.05 5.64
CA VAL A 290 -16.14 23.27 6.63
C VAL A 290 -15.75 24.48 7.46
N ASP A 291 -16.66 25.44 7.53
CA ASP A 291 -16.54 26.64 8.35
C ASP A 291 -17.32 26.48 9.67
N LEU A 292 -16.93 27.22 10.72
CA LEU A 292 -17.56 27.14 12.04
C LEU A 292 -19.06 27.47 12.03
N ASN A 293 -19.49 28.26 11.04
CA ASN A 293 -20.89 28.65 10.89
C ASN A 293 -21.72 27.61 10.14
N ASP A 294 -21.07 26.61 9.51
CA ASP A 294 -21.78 25.57 8.79
C ASP A 294 -22.53 24.68 9.77
N ASN A 295 -23.80 24.42 9.47
CA ASN A 295 -24.57 23.41 10.17
C ASN A 295 -24.43 22.03 9.50
N HIS A 296 -24.82 20.97 10.22
CA HIS A 296 -24.73 19.59 9.74
C HIS A 296 -25.42 19.37 8.38
N THR A 297 -26.58 19.99 8.15
CA THR A 297 -27.34 19.86 6.89
C THR A 297 -26.60 20.51 5.72
N GLU A 298 -25.99 21.68 5.92
CA GLU A 298 -25.19 22.34 4.88
C GLU A 298 -23.99 21.48 4.46
N ILE A 299 -23.28 20.89 5.41
CA ILE A 299 -22.14 20.02 5.15
C ILE A 299 -22.59 18.76 4.36
N LEU A 300 -23.72 18.16 4.73
CA LEU A 300 -24.28 17.03 3.98
C LEU A 300 -24.65 17.43 2.54
N ASN A 301 -25.30 18.58 2.35
CA ASN A 301 -25.64 19.08 1.03
C ASN A 301 -24.40 19.33 0.18
N GLN A 302 -23.31 19.84 0.77
CA GLN A 302 -22.04 20.00 0.06
C GLN A 302 -21.47 18.64 -0.39
N ILE A 303 -21.56 17.61 0.44
CA ILE A 303 -21.15 16.24 0.08
C ILE A 303 -21.99 15.69 -1.07
N GLU A 304 -23.32 15.80 -0.99
CA GLU A 304 -24.23 15.32 -2.01
C GLU A 304 -24.05 16.07 -3.34
N ASN A 305 -23.90 17.40 -3.29
CA ASN A 305 -23.60 18.21 -4.46
C ASN A 305 -22.29 17.78 -5.13
N LYS A 306 -21.27 17.41 -4.35
CA LYS A 306 -20.02 16.89 -4.91
C LYS A 306 -20.21 15.54 -5.60
N LEU A 307 -21.05 14.65 -5.04
CA LEU A 307 -21.42 13.40 -5.71
C LEU A 307 -22.15 13.66 -7.04
N ILE A 308 -23.02 14.68 -7.10
CA ILE A 308 -23.72 15.08 -8.33
C ILE A 308 -22.77 15.67 -9.36
N GLU A 309 -21.87 16.57 -8.94
CA GLU A 309 -20.86 17.19 -9.81
C GLU A 309 -19.97 16.15 -10.51
N LEU A 310 -19.59 15.10 -9.76
CA LEU A 310 -18.81 13.97 -10.26
C LEU A 310 -19.66 12.93 -11.02
N LYS A 311 -20.97 13.19 -11.21
CA LYS A 311 -21.93 12.28 -11.85
C LYS A 311 -22.00 10.90 -11.20
N LEU A 312 -21.84 10.86 -9.88
CA LEU A 312 -21.90 9.63 -9.09
C LEU A 312 -23.31 9.32 -8.58
N ASN A 313 -24.26 10.24 -8.73
CA ASN A 313 -25.69 10.08 -8.44
C ASN A 313 -26.47 9.39 -9.59
N GLU A 314 -25.78 8.56 -10.36
CA GLU A 314 -26.37 7.77 -11.45
C GLU A 314 -26.68 6.35 -10.99
N LYS A 315 -27.44 5.62 -11.81
CA LYS A 315 -27.75 4.21 -11.54
C LYS A 315 -26.45 3.40 -11.41
N PHE A 316 -26.39 2.57 -10.38
CA PHE A 316 -25.24 1.70 -10.14
C PHE A 316 -24.99 0.74 -11.31
N ASP A 317 -23.76 0.73 -11.80
CA ASP A 317 -23.21 -0.22 -12.77
C ASP A 317 -21.85 -0.71 -12.25
N GLU A 318 -21.76 -2.01 -12.00
CA GLU A 318 -20.57 -2.65 -11.43
C GLU A 318 -19.27 -2.35 -12.21
N LYS A 319 -19.36 -2.20 -13.54
CA LYS A 319 -18.21 -2.03 -14.42
C LYS A 319 -17.68 -0.60 -14.41
N THR A 320 -18.56 0.37 -14.21
CA THR A 320 -18.24 1.80 -14.29
C THR A 320 -18.25 2.50 -12.93
N ALA A 321 -18.77 1.85 -11.89
CA ALA A 321 -18.83 2.38 -10.54
C ALA A 321 -17.47 2.85 -10.06
N SER A 322 -17.44 4.03 -9.43
CA SER A 322 -16.20 4.69 -9.02
C SER A 322 -15.90 4.52 -7.54
N ARG A 323 -14.64 4.77 -7.17
CA ARG A 323 -14.21 4.86 -5.77
C ARG A 323 -14.10 6.34 -5.41
N ILE A 324 -14.66 6.78 -4.30
CA ILE A 324 -14.56 8.18 -3.87
C ILE A 324 -14.18 8.29 -2.40
N LYS A 325 -13.29 9.24 -2.12
CA LYS A 325 -12.94 9.68 -0.78
C LYS A 325 -13.16 11.17 -0.67
N ILE A 326 -13.87 11.59 0.36
CA ILE A 326 -14.11 12.98 0.71
C ILE A 326 -13.36 13.29 1.99
N PHE A 327 -12.55 14.34 1.96
CA PHE A 327 -11.92 14.92 3.14
C PHE A 327 -12.74 16.12 3.61
N LEU A 328 -13.17 16.08 4.87
CA LEU A 328 -13.67 17.28 5.53
C LEU A 328 -12.47 18.02 6.14
N THR A 329 -12.25 19.26 5.73
CA THR A 329 -11.15 20.14 6.17
C THR A 329 -11.71 21.40 6.80
N GLY A 330 -10.90 22.13 7.57
CA GLY A 330 -11.35 23.38 8.21
C GLY A 330 -11.68 23.19 9.69
N LYS A 331 -12.74 23.86 10.17
CA LYS A 331 -13.09 23.91 11.61
C LYS A 331 -14.57 23.58 11.79
N ILE A 332 -14.88 22.76 12.79
CA ILE A 332 -16.25 22.38 13.13
C ILE A 332 -16.48 22.47 14.64
N GLY A 333 -17.61 23.04 15.03
CA GLY A 333 -18.06 23.04 16.43
C GLY A 333 -18.40 21.62 16.90
N LEU A 334 -18.11 21.30 18.17
CA LEU A 334 -18.41 19.98 18.74
C LEU A 334 -19.91 19.63 18.67
N SER A 335 -20.77 20.64 18.85
CA SER A 335 -22.22 20.55 18.76
C SER A 335 -22.67 20.14 17.35
N THR A 336 -22.08 20.73 16.30
CA THR A 336 -22.33 20.37 14.90
C THR A 336 -21.79 18.98 14.58
N TRP A 337 -20.57 18.66 15.02
CA TRP A 337 -19.95 17.36 14.75
C TRP A 337 -20.75 16.19 15.36
N SER A 338 -21.27 16.36 16.58
CA SER A 338 -22.05 15.30 17.26
C SER A 338 -23.33 14.94 16.49
N LYS A 339 -23.93 15.91 15.79
CA LYS A 339 -25.09 15.69 14.90
C LYS A 339 -24.68 15.15 13.55
N LEU A 340 -23.61 15.67 12.97
CA LEU A 340 -23.11 15.30 11.65
C LEU A 340 -22.63 13.84 11.60
N SER A 341 -21.91 13.36 12.63
CA SER A 341 -21.25 12.06 12.58
C SER A 341 -22.21 10.86 12.35
N PRO A 342 -23.35 10.74 13.06
CA PRO A 342 -24.34 9.71 12.76
C PRO A 342 -24.90 9.80 11.34
N GLU A 343 -25.13 11.02 10.84
CA GLU A 343 -25.68 11.24 9.51
C GLU A 343 -24.68 10.92 8.39
N LEU A 344 -23.38 11.19 8.59
CA LEU A 344 -22.33 10.77 7.66
C LEU A 344 -22.27 9.25 7.54
N ASN A 345 -22.50 8.53 8.64
CA ASN A 345 -22.58 7.06 8.61
C ASN A 345 -23.81 6.59 7.82
N LEU A 346 -24.97 7.21 8.05
CA LEU A 346 -26.20 6.90 7.31
C LEU A 346 -26.04 7.22 5.83
N LEU A 347 -25.48 8.37 5.48
CA LEU A 347 -25.15 8.75 4.10
C LEU A 347 -24.22 7.73 3.46
N THR A 348 -23.17 7.31 4.17
CA THR A 348 -22.23 6.30 3.68
C THR A 348 -22.95 4.98 3.37
N GLN A 349 -23.82 4.53 4.27
CA GLN A 349 -24.64 3.34 4.06
C GLN A 349 -25.60 3.51 2.88
N ASN A 350 -26.24 4.67 2.76
CA ASN A 350 -27.17 4.98 1.66
C ASN A 350 -26.45 4.97 0.30
N VAL A 351 -25.31 5.66 0.18
CA VAL A 351 -24.50 5.69 -1.05
C VAL A 351 -24.02 4.30 -1.43
N LEU A 352 -23.64 3.47 -0.46
CA LEU A 352 -23.13 2.12 -0.73
C LEU A 352 -24.23 1.06 -0.91
N SER A 353 -25.47 1.29 -0.50
CA SER A 353 -26.56 0.31 -0.62
C SER A 353 -27.58 0.65 -1.72
N SER A 354 -27.80 1.94 -1.99
CA SER A 354 -28.78 2.42 -2.96
C SER A 354 -28.42 2.08 -4.40
N LYS A 355 -29.39 1.86 -5.28
CA LYS A 355 -29.13 1.69 -6.73
C LYS A 355 -28.93 3.01 -7.46
N ASN A 356 -29.10 4.15 -6.78
CA ASN A 356 -29.05 5.49 -7.38
C ASN A 356 -27.67 6.16 -7.25
N PHE A 357 -26.66 5.43 -6.78
CA PHE A 357 -25.29 5.91 -6.75
C PHE A 357 -24.37 4.93 -7.45
N ASN A 358 -23.64 5.41 -8.45
CA ASN A 358 -22.63 4.65 -9.18
C ASN A 358 -21.30 4.63 -8.43
N VAL A 359 -21.36 4.25 -7.15
CA VAL A 359 -20.25 4.27 -6.20
C VAL A 359 -19.98 2.87 -5.67
N LEU A 360 -18.75 2.42 -5.84
CA LEU A 360 -18.27 1.13 -5.37
C LEU A 360 -17.62 1.21 -3.98
N GLN A 361 -16.84 2.27 -3.73
CA GLN A 361 -16.20 2.51 -2.44
C GLN A 361 -16.43 3.97 -2.08
N PHE A 362 -16.88 4.21 -0.85
CA PHE A 362 -17.11 5.56 -0.36
C PHE A 362 -16.47 5.75 1.00
N LYS A 363 -15.59 6.74 1.11
CA LYS A 363 -14.92 7.10 2.36
C LYS A 363 -15.13 8.57 2.67
N ILE A 364 -15.40 8.86 3.92
CA ILE A 364 -15.39 10.21 4.45
C ILE A 364 -14.35 10.21 5.57
N GLU A 365 -13.36 11.08 5.47
CA GLU A 365 -12.33 11.25 6.50
C GLU A 365 -12.31 12.70 6.97
N LYS A 366 -12.04 12.88 8.27
CA LYS A 366 -11.87 14.19 8.86
C LYS A 366 -10.40 14.55 8.94
N ASN A 367 -10.08 15.78 8.57
CA ASN A 367 -8.81 16.43 8.85
C ASN A 367 -9.12 17.86 9.32
N MET A 368 -9.84 17.95 10.44
CA MET A 368 -10.37 19.20 10.99
C MET A 368 -9.86 19.41 12.41
N ASP A 369 -9.72 20.68 12.79
CA ASP A 369 -9.48 21.09 14.17
C ASP A 369 -10.81 21.20 14.92
N TYR A 370 -10.89 20.59 16.10
CA TYR A 370 -12.00 20.78 17.02
C TYR A 370 -11.79 22.08 17.78
N GLN A 371 -12.75 23.01 17.71
CA GLN A 371 -12.84 24.09 18.68
C GLN A 371 -13.96 23.77 19.66
N ASP A 372 -13.62 23.68 20.94
CA ASP A 372 -14.62 23.70 22.00
C ASP A 372 -15.15 25.14 22.05
N GLU A 373 -16.47 25.33 22.00
CA GLU A 373 -17.09 26.66 22.17
C GLU A 373 -16.82 27.24 23.58
N ARG A 374 -16.17 26.45 24.46
CA ARG A 374 -15.67 26.84 25.78
C ARG A 374 -14.18 27.18 25.81
N ASP A 375 -13.58 27.55 24.68
CA ASP A 375 -12.23 28.13 24.65
C ASP A 375 -12.23 29.55 25.25
N VAL A 376 -12.57 29.65 26.54
CA VAL A 376 -11.96 30.65 27.40
C VAL A 376 -10.51 30.21 27.50
N SER A 377 -9.68 30.80 26.66
CA SER A 377 -8.24 30.67 26.73
C SER A 377 -7.79 30.91 28.18
N VAL A 378 -7.47 29.85 28.92
CA VAL A 378 -6.62 29.96 30.09
C VAL A 378 -5.20 30.01 29.52
N PRO A 379 -4.52 31.16 29.55
CA PRO A 379 -3.17 31.25 29.01
C PRO A 379 -2.25 30.37 29.85
N GLY A 380 -1.72 29.30 29.25
CA GLY A 380 -0.65 28.50 29.87
C GLY A 380 -0.96 27.03 30.15
N SER A 381 -1.63 26.30 29.25
CA SER A 381 -1.64 24.84 29.28
C SER A 381 -0.26 24.25 28.91
N LYS A 382 0.74 24.52 29.76
CA LYS A 382 1.78 23.52 30.00
C LYS A 382 1.06 22.24 30.45
N LYS A 383 1.53 21.07 30.02
CA LYS A 383 1.22 19.83 30.73
C LYS A 383 1.68 20.05 32.17
N ILE A 384 0.74 20.41 33.04
CA ILE A 384 0.94 20.37 34.48
C ILE A 384 0.62 18.91 34.82
N GLU A 385 1.63 18.15 35.23
CA GLU A 385 1.38 16.97 36.04
C GLU A 385 0.70 17.48 37.31
N TYR A 386 -0.63 17.33 37.35
CA TYR A 386 -1.41 17.68 38.52
C TYR A 386 -1.17 16.56 39.54
N LEU A 387 -0.30 16.81 40.52
CA LEU A 387 -0.29 16.00 41.73
C LEU A 387 -1.58 16.35 42.47
N ILE A 388 -2.48 15.37 42.57
CA ILE A 388 -3.68 15.49 43.39
C ILE A 388 -3.21 15.40 44.85
N GLU A 389 -3.13 16.53 45.54
CA GLU A 389 -2.65 16.62 46.92
C GLU A 389 -3.79 16.31 47.90
N ASN A 390 -5.01 16.74 47.57
CA ASN A 390 -6.22 16.43 48.33
C ASN A 390 -7.36 16.03 47.38
N PRO A 391 -7.48 14.73 47.05
CA PRO A 391 -8.42 14.24 46.04
C PRO A 391 -9.87 14.60 46.31
N GLU A 392 -10.31 14.58 47.56
CA GLU A 392 -11.68 14.93 47.94
C GLU A 392 -11.95 16.43 47.74
N THR A 393 -11.04 17.29 48.18
CA THR A 393 -11.23 18.76 48.09
C THR A 393 -11.16 19.22 46.64
N GLU A 394 -10.16 18.76 45.89
CA GLU A 394 -9.95 19.13 44.49
C GLU A 394 -11.08 18.63 43.58
N PHE A 395 -11.57 17.40 43.82
CA PHE A 395 -12.71 16.88 43.07
C PHE A 395 -14.01 17.62 43.42
N LEU A 396 -14.20 18.00 44.69
CA LEU A 396 -15.35 18.83 45.08
C LEU A 396 -15.34 20.19 44.38
N GLU A 397 -14.19 20.83 44.22
CA GLU A 397 -14.06 22.07 43.46
C GLU A 397 -14.35 21.87 41.97
N PHE A 398 -13.87 20.78 41.39
CA PHE A 398 -14.22 20.41 40.01
C PHE A 398 -15.72 20.20 39.81
N LEU A 399 -16.40 19.48 40.72
CA LEU A 399 -17.85 19.28 40.65
C LEU A 399 -18.64 20.59 40.78
N LYS A 400 -18.11 21.59 41.52
CA LYS A 400 -18.71 22.93 41.60
C LYS A 400 -18.61 23.68 40.27
N VAL A 401 -17.48 23.57 39.58
CA VAL A 401 -17.30 24.18 38.23
C VAL A 401 -18.27 23.57 37.22
N LEU A 402 -18.59 22.28 37.36
CA LEU A 402 -19.55 21.59 36.49
C LEU A 402 -21.03 21.86 36.83
N GLU A 403 -21.31 22.66 37.86
CA GLU A 403 -22.67 23.01 38.32
C GLU A 403 -23.62 21.81 38.50
N ILE A 404 -23.11 20.68 39.00
CA ILE A 404 -23.91 19.46 39.17
C ILE A 404 -24.93 19.65 40.31
N LYS A 405 -26.22 19.55 39.99
CA LYS A 405 -27.33 19.78 40.94
C LYS A 405 -28.06 18.52 41.39
N ASP A 406 -27.97 17.43 40.63
CA ASP A 406 -28.77 16.22 40.85
C ASP A 406 -28.10 15.16 41.75
N TYR A 407 -26.88 15.45 42.22
CA TYR A 407 -26.10 14.52 43.03
C TYR A 407 -25.59 15.19 44.30
N ASP A 408 -25.42 14.41 45.35
CA ASP A 408 -24.69 14.85 46.54
C ASP A 408 -23.20 14.94 46.21
N THR A 409 -22.78 16.15 45.81
CA THR A 409 -21.42 16.44 45.39
C THR A 409 -20.40 16.22 46.50
N LYS A 410 -20.81 16.30 47.78
CA LYS A 410 -19.93 15.98 48.91
C LYS A 410 -19.70 14.47 49.02
N LEU A 411 -20.75 13.68 48.85
CA LEU A 411 -20.63 12.22 48.85
C LEU A 411 -19.76 11.73 47.68
N LEU A 412 -19.95 12.29 46.48
CA LEU A 412 -19.14 11.96 45.32
C LEU A 412 -17.66 12.30 45.50
N ALA A 413 -17.37 13.47 46.08
CA ALA A 413 -16.01 13.88 46.41
C ALA A 413 -15.35 12.94 47.41
N LYS A 414 -16.09 12.53 48.45
CA LYS A 414 -15.60 11.58 49.43
C LYS A 414 -15.28 10.22 48.82
N LEU A 415 -16.20 9.66 48.02
CA LEU A 415 -16.00 8.38 47.33
C LEU A 415 -14.80 8.43 46.38
N PHE A 416 -14.64 9.53 45.65
CA PHE A 416 -13.48 9.73 44.79
C PHE A 416 -12.18 9.74 45.59
N GLY A 417 -12.16 10.42 46.73
CA GLY A 417 -10.99 10.44 47.62
C GLY A 417 -10.64 9.07 48.19
N GLU A 418 -11.64 8.29 48.61
CA GLU A 418 -11.44 6.91 49.07
C GLU A 418 -10.83 6.03 47.97
N ILE A 419 -11.34 6.10 46.73
CA ILE A 419 -10.82 5.33 45.60
C ILE A 419 -9.36 5.69 45.29
N ILE A 420 -9.01 6.98 45.27
CA ILE A 420 -7.64 7.41 44.96
C ILE A 420 -6.67 6.98 46.07
N ASN A 421 -7.07 7.06 47.34
CA ASN A 421 -6.25 6.60 48.46
C ASN A 421 -6.05 5.07 48.41
N ASP A 422 -7.10 4.30 48.12
CA ASP A 422 -7.02 2.84 47.96
C ASP A 422 -6.09 2.44 46.81
N MET A 423 -6.02 3.24 45.73
CA MET A 423 -5.10 3.02 44.61
C MET A 423 -3.65 3.42 44.93
N GLY A 424 -3.43 4.24 45.95
CA GLY A 424 -2.09 4.66 46.40
C GLY A 424 -1.40 3.71 47.38
N GLU A 425 -2.11 2.71 47.91
CA GLU A 425 -1.57 1.67 48.80
C GLU A 425 -1.22 0.34 48.08
N ILE A 426 -1.19 0.33 46.74
CA ILE A 426 -0.69 -0.78 45.89
C ILE A 426 0.70 -0.43 45.34
#